data_AF-A0AAV5JUV8-F1
#
_entry.id   AF-A0AAV5JUV8-F1
#
_cell.length_a   1.000
_cell.length_b   1.000
_cell.length_c   1.000
_cell.angle_alpha   90.00
_cell.angle_beta   90.00
_cell.angle_gamma   90.00
#
_symmetry.space_group_name_H-M   'P 1'
#
loop_
_entity.id
_entity.type
_entity.pdbx_description
1 polymer ?
#
loop_
_entity_poly.entity_id
_entity_poly.type
_entity_poly.pdbx_seq_one_letter_code
_entity_poly.pdbx_strand_id
1 'polypeptide(L)'
;MEMAKAADLIAFVASANSLCEEGASDLFDSFGNQCLSVFRSIGLPSTALLIHDLPSELKRRNEFKKLCTSSLASEFPEDCKFYSADTRDDLHKFMWLFKEQGLTAPHWRNPCPYLIAQEVVTVPDDSSLGKSTLLLTGYMHAHSLSVNQLVHVSGAGIFSCPKLKF
;
A
#
# COMPACT_ATOMS: atom_id res chain seq x y z
N MET A 1 -1.96 8.82 2.30
CA MET A 1 -1.48 7.91 3.36
C MET A 1 -2.55 6.91 3.83
N GLU A 2 -3.81 7.34 4.00
CA GLU A 2 -4.91 6.44 4.41
C GLU A 2 -5.13 5.23 3.49
N MET A 3 -4.94 5.35 2.18
CA MET A 3 -5.05 4.21 1.27
C MET A 3 -4.04 3.09 1.56
N ALA A 4 -2.84 3.44 2.03
CA ALA A 4 -1.83 2.44 2.42
C ALA A 4 -2.25 1.65 3.67
N LYS A 5 -3.05 2.25 4.55
CA LYS A 5 -3.64 1.57 5.72
C LYS A 5 -4.67 0.52 5.31
N ALA A 6 -5.36 0.73 4.20
CA ALA A 6 -6.35 -0.20 3.65
C ALA A 6 -5.72 -1.20 2.66
N ALA A 7 -4.48 -0.98 2.23
CA ALA A 7 -3.82 -1.85 1.27
C ALA A 7 -3.34 -3.15 1.93
N ASP A 8 -3.61 -4.27 1.26
CA ASP A 8 -3.09 -5.58 1.63
C ASP A 8 -1.61 -5.76 1.24
N LEU A 9 -1.15 -5.02 0.23
CA LEU A 9 0.25 -4.95 -0.20
C LEU A 9 0.68 -3.50 -0.43
N ILE A 10 1.93 -3.19 -0.07
CA ILE A 10 2.63 -1.98 -0.53
C ILE A 10 3.87 -2.39 -1.33
N ALA A 11 3.99 -1.89 -2.56
CA ALA A 11 5.20 -2.01 -3.36
C ALA A 11 5.97 -0.69 -3.34
N PHE A 12 7.23 -0.72 -2.88
CA PHE A 12 8.13 0.43 -2.94
C PHE A 12 8.98 0.33 -4.20
N VAL A 13 9.26 1.47 -4.82
CA VAL A 13 10.14 1.55 -5.99
C VAL A 13 11.40 2.32 -5.59
N ALA A 14 12.55 1.67 -5.69
CA ALA A 14 13.87 2.27 -5.49
C ALA A 14 14.54 2.47 -6.85
N SER A 15 15.19 3.62 -7.05
CA SER A 15 15.99 3.88 -8.25
C SER A 15 17.44 3.49 -7.98
N ALA A 16 18.01 2.67 -8.85
CA ALA A 16 19.43 2.34 -8.83
C ALA A 16 20.29 3.38 -9.58
N ASN A 17 19.69 4.41 -10.17
CA ASN A 17 20.42 5.44 -10.91
C ASN A 17 21.29 6.30 -9.97
N SER A 18 20.86 6.53 -8.73
CA SER A 18 21.64 7.27 -7.73
C SER A 18 22.97 6.57 -7.38
N LEU A 19 22.99 5.23 -7.41
CA LEU A 19 24.22 4.45 -7.22
C LEU A 19 25.18 4.54 -8.42
N CYS A 20 24.70 4.97 -9.59
CA CYS A 20 25.51 5.14 -10.79
C CYS A 20 26.15 6.55 -10.87
N GLU A 21 25.58 7.55 -10.19
CA GLU A 21 26.11 8.91 -10.13
C GLU A 21 26.96 9.08 -8.87
N GLU A 22 28.23 9.46 -9.05
CA GLU A 22 29.14 9.75 -7.94
C GLU A 22 28.60 10.93 -7.09
N GLY A 23 27.90 10.62 -6.00
CA GLY A 23 27.48 11.61 -5.00
C GLY A 23 26.10 11.41 -4.38
N ALA A 24 25.23 10.55 -4.94
CA ALA A 24 23.90 10.29 -4.38
C ALA A 24 23.86 8.92 -3.68
N SER A 25 23.88 8.91 -2.34
CA SER A 25 23.91 7.68 -1.53
C SER A 25 22.56 7.00 -1.34
N ASP A 26 21.46 7.68 -1.70
CA ASP A 26 20.14 7.27 -1.25
C ASP A 26 19.31 6.67 -2.39
N LEU A 27 18.73 5.50 -2.14
CA LEU A 27 17.88 4.76 -3.08
C LEU A 27 16.45 5.30 -3.16
N PHE A 28 16.06 6.09 -2.15
CA PHE A 28 14.83 6.85 -2.08
C PHE A 28 15.16 8.32 -1.91
N ASP A 29 14.29 9.19 -2.39
CA ASP A 29 14.37 10.61 -2.11
C ASP A 29 13.99 10.90 -0.63
N SER A 30 14.21 12.15 -0.20
CA SER A 30 13.92 12.58 1.17
C SER A 30 12.45 12.37 1.55
N PHE A 31 11.53 12.58 0.60
CA PHE A 31 10.10 12.37 0.80
C PHE A 31 9.76 10.88 0.92
N GLY A 32 10.35 10.03 0.11
CA GLY A 32 10.22 8.57 0.17
C GLY A 32 10.71 8.02 1.50
N ASN A 33 11.86 8.51 2.00
CA ASN A 33 12.38 8.16 3.32
C ASN A 33 11.44 8.59 4.46
N GLN A 34 10.82 9.76 4.36
CA GLN A 34 9.78 10.19 5.31
C GLN A 34 8.55 9.29 5.26
N CYS A 35 8.06 8.98 4.06
CA CYS A 35 6.90 8.10 3.87
C CYS A 35 7.18 6.70 4.41
N LEU A 36 8.35 6.12 4.10
CA LEU A 36 8.79 4.83 4.62
C LEU A 36 8.83 4.82 6.15
N SER A 37 9.38 5.88 6.74
CA SER A 37 9.44 6.02 8.20
C SER A 37 8.05 6.01 8.85
N VAL A 38 7.07 6.70 8.24
CA VAL A 38 5.70 6.69 8.74
C VAL A 38 5.01 5.33 8.51
N PHE A 39 5.25 4.67 7.38
CA PHE A 39 4.66 3.33 7.17
C PHE A 39 5.23 2.29 8.12
N ARG A 40 6.52 2.37 8.47
CA ARG A 40 7.12 1.53 9.52
C ARG A 40 6.48 1.78 10.89
N SER A 41 6.21 3.03 11.26
CA SER A 41 5.62 3.35 12.56
C SER A 41 4.16 2.90 12.68
N ILE A 42 3.41 2.89 11.57
CA ILE A 42 2.03 2.39 11.53
C ILE A 42 1.97 0.86 11.40
N GLY A 43 3.07 0.25 10.95
CA GLY A 43 3.14 -1.18 10.63
C GLY A 43 2.89 -1.41 9.15
N LEU A 44 3.89 -1.99 8.48
CA LEU A 44 3.82 -2.33 7.07
C LEU A 44 2.98 -3.61 6.88
N PRO A 45 2.02 -3.63 5.94
CA PRO A 45 1.47 -4.87 5.43
C PRO A 45 2.53 -5.63 4.60
N SER A 46 2.14 -6.73 3.95
CA SER A 46 3.02 -7.39 2.99
C SER A 46 3.66 -6.39 2.05
N THR A 47 4.99 -6.39 2.02
CA THR A 47 5.77 -5.39 1.31
C THR A 47 6.65 -6.05 0.26
N ALA A 48 6.76 -5.39 -0.89
CA ALA A 48 7.68 -5.77 -1.95
C ALA A 48 8.52 -4.55 -2.34
N LEU A 49 9.78 -4.79 -2.71
CA LEU A 49 10.63 -3.77 -3.28
C LEU A 49 10.87 -4.04 -4.77
N LEU A 50 10.62 -3.03 -5.59
CA LEU A 50 10.94 -2.98 -7.01
C LEU A 50 12.17 -2.08 -7.19
N ILE A 51 13.19 -2.60 -7.85
CA ILE A 51 14.40 -1.83 -8.20
C ILE A 51 14.31 -1.48 -9.68
N HIS A 52 14.29 -0.20 -9.96
CA HIS A 52 14.29 0.38 -11.31
C HIS A 52 15.69 0.95 -11.62
N ASP A 53 15.97 1.15 -12.91
CA ASP A 53 17.20 1.75 -13.45
C ASP A 53 18.43 0.87 -13.25
N LEU A 54 18.26 -0.44 -13.31
CA LEU A 54 19.41 -1.33 -13.31
C LEU A 54 20.11 -1.31 -14.68
N PRO A 55 21.45 -1.42 -14.71
CA PRO A 55 22.20 -1.48 -15.95
C PRO A 55 21.83 -2.72 -16.78
N SER A 56 21.94 -2.60 -18.11
CA SER A 56 21.61 -3.69 -19.04
C SER A 56 22.60 -4.86 -18.99
N GLU A 57 23.85 -4.60 -18.61
CA GLU A 57 24.88 -5.62 -18.44
C GLU A 57 24.57 -6.55 -17.26
N LEU A 58 24.42 -7.85 -17.54
CA LEU A 58 23.96 -8.85 -16.56
C LEU A 58 24.84 -8.94 -15.30
N LYS A 59 26.17 -8.80 -15.43
CA LYS A 59 27.09 -8.81 -14.27
C LYS A 59 26.85 -7.60 -13.38
N ARG A 60 26.90 -6.41 -13.96
CA ARG A 60 26.69 -5.14 -13.26
C ARG A 60 25.28 -5.06 -12.68
N ARG A 61 24.27 -5.55 -13.40
CA ARG A 61 22.87 -5.64 -12.92
C ARG A 61 22.76 -6.43 -11.62
N ASN A 62 23.41 -7.58 -11.56
CA ASN A 62 23.39 -8.44 -10.37
C ASN A 62 24.14 -7.82 -9.19
N GLU A 63 25.24 -7.11 -9.45
CA GLU A 63 26.00 -6.38 -8.43
C GLU A 63 25.17 -5.23 -7.83
N PHE A 64 24.60 -4.37 -8.68
CA PHE A 64 23.75 -3.26 -8.25
C PHE A 64 22.51 -3.76 -7.51
N LYS A 65 21.87 -4.84 -7.99
CA LYS A 65 20.75 -5.45 -7.27
C LYS A 65 21.15 -5.90 -5.87
N LYS A 66 22.32 -6.53 -5.71
CA LYS A 66 22.82 -6.94 -4.39
C LYS A 66 23.08 -5.74 -3.48
N LEU A 67 23.69 -4.68 -4.00
CA LEU A 67 23.95 -3.44 -3.26
C LEU A 67 22.64 -2.80 -2.77
N CYS A 68 21.64 -2.64 -3.65
CA CYS A 68 20.31 -2.14 -3.27
C CYS A 68 19.68 -3.01 -2.20
N THR A 69 19.76 -4.34 -2.36
CA THR A 69 19.19 -5.28 -1.40
C THR A 69 19.86 -5.15 -0.04
N SER A 70 21.20 -5.11 0.02
CA SER A 70 21.91 -4.94 1.30
C SER A 70 21.65 -3.60 1.97
N SER A 71 21.51 -2.52 1.18
CA SER A 71 21.27 -1.18 1.73
C SER A 71 19.87 -1.03 2.31
N LEU A 72 18.89 -1.76 1.77
CA LEU A 72 17.49 -1.63 2.16
C LEU A 72 17.01 -2.78 3.06
N ALA A 73 17.79 -3.86 3.21
CA ALA A 73 17.42 -4.99 4.05
C ALA A 73 17.11 -4.60 5.50
N SER A 74 17.78 -3.56 6.05
CA SER A 74 17.51 -3.08 7.41
C SER A 74 16.21 -2.28 7.54
N GLU A 75 15.70 -1.73 6.43
CA GLU A 75 14.53 -0.84 6.44
C GLU A 75 13.20 -1.59 6.29
N PHE A 76 13.24 -2.85 5.87
CA PHE A 76 12.07 -3.66 5.54
C PHE A 76 11.99 -4.94 6.39
N PRO A 77 10.79 -5.55 6.50
CA PRO A 77 10.61 -6.86 7.13
C PRO A 77 11.45 -7.97 6.46
N GLU A 78 11.81 -9.01 7.21
CA GLU A 78 12.66 -10.12 6.73
C GLU A 78 12.07 -10.87 5.53
N ASP A 79 10.75 -10.89 5.39
CA ASP A 79 10.01 -11.54 4.29
C ASP A 79 9.83 -10.65 3.05
N CYS A 80 10.37 -9.42 3.06
CA CYS A 80 10.30 -8.50 1.93
C CYS A 80 11.12 -9.01 0.74
N LYS A 81 10.47 -9.12 -0.41
CA LYS A 81 11.07 -9.63 -1.65
C LYS A 81 11.51 -8.50 -2.58
N PHE A 82 12.66 -8.69 -3.21
CA PHE A 82 13.31 -7.72 -4.10
C PHE A 82 13.23 -8.14 -5.57
N TYR A 83 12.51 -7.36 -6.37
CA TYR A 83 12.31 -7.58 -7.80
C TYR A 83 12.99 -6.49 -8.61
N SER A 84 13.35 -6.80 -9.85
CA SER A 84 13.65 -5.76 -10.83
C SER A 84 12.35 -5.27 -11.44
N ALA A 85 12.33 -4.04 -11.95
CA ALA A 85 11.20 -3.44 -12.65
C ALA A 85 11.58 -2.83 -14.00
N ASP A 86 12.72 -3.22 -14.58
CA ASP A 86 13.25 -2.59 -15.80
C ASP A 86 12.54 -3.07 -17.08
N THR A 87 12.03 -4.32 -17.07
CA THR A 87 11.39 -4.93 -18.24
C THR A 87 9.96 -5.37 -17.94
N ARG A 88 9.15 -5.52 -19.00
CA ARG A 88 7.80 -6.07 -18.87
C ARG A 88 7.82 -7.49 -18.29
N ASP A 89 8.82 -8.29 -18.64
CA ASP A 89 8.95 -9.66 -18.13
C ASP A 89 9.27 -9.66 -16.62
N ASP A 90 10.04 -8.69 -16.13
CA ASP A 90 10.30 -8.52 -14.71
C ASP A 90 9.01 -8.16 -13.95
N LEU A 91 8.19 -7.26 -14.50
CA LEU A 91 6.88 -6.89 -13.94
C LEU A 91 5.89 -8.05 -13.99
N HIS A 92 5.85 -8.83 -15.07
CA HIS A 92 5.04 -10.04 -15.16
C HIS A 92 5.46 -11.07 -14.11
N LYS A 93 6.77 -11.28 -13.94
CA LYS A 93 7.32 -12.16 -12.90
C LYS A 93 6.95 -11.68 -11.50
N PHE A 94 7.01 -10.38 -11.26
CA PHE A 94 6.52 -9.78 -10.01
C PHE A 94 5.05 -10.11 -9.79
N MET A 95 4.16 -9.84 -10.76
CA MET A 95 2.73 -10.13 -10.63
C MET A 95 2.44 -11.62 -10.38
N TRP A 96 3.18 -12.52 -11.04
CA TRP A 96 3.04 -13.96 -10.83
C TRP A 96 3.45 -14.40 -9.42
N LEU A 97 4.66 -14.03 -8.99
CA LEU A 97 5.17 -14.38 -7.66
C LEU A 97 4.38 -13.69 -6.54
N PHE A 98 3.82 -12.53 -6.85
CA PHE A 98 2.95 -11.78 -5.96
C PHE A 98 1.64 -12.52 -5.69
N LYS A 99 1.01 -13.10 -6.73
CA LYS A 99 -0.21 -13.90 -6.56
C LYS A 99 -0.01 -15.06 -5.57
N GLU A 100 1.19 -15.62 -5.52
CA GLU A 100 1.53 -16.76 -4.65
C GLU A 100 2.01 -16.33 -3.25
N GLN A 101 2.20 -15.03 -3.00
CA GLN A 101 2.67 -14.54 -1.71
C GLN A 101 1.55 -14.58 -0.68
N GLY A 102 1.82 -15.19 0.48
CA GLY A 102 0.92 -15.11 1.63
C GLY A 102 0.85 -13.67 2.14
N LEU A 103 -0.34 -13.07 2.05
CA LEU A 103 -0.55 -11.70 2.51
C LEU A 103 -0.63 -11.66 4.04
N THR A 104 0.10 -10.73 4.61
CA THR A 104 0.18 -10.42 6.04
C THR A 104 -0.30 -8.99 6.25
N ALA A 105 -1.17 -8.82 7.25
CA ALA A 105 -1.70 -7.52 7.63
C ALA A 105 -1.23 -7.17 9.05
N PRO A 106 -1.03 -5.87 9.36
CA PRO A 106 -0.77 -5.42 10.72
C PRO A 106 -1.89 -5.86 11.67
N HIS A 107 -1.52 -6.23 12.90
CA HIS A 107 -2.48 -6.77 13.87
C HIS A 107 -3.70 -5.85 14.12
N TRP A 108 -3.48 -4.53 14.15
CA TRP A 108 -4.55 -3.55 14.37
C TRP A 108 -5.61 -3.51 13.26
N ARG A 109 -5.32 -4.05 12.07
CA ARG A 109 -6.24 -4.08 10.92
C ARG A 109 -7.28 -5.19 11.02
N ASN A 110 -6.92 -6.34 11.61
CA ASN A 110 -7.79 -7.51 11.67
C ASN A 110 -9.10 -7.32 12.44
N PRO A 111 -9.14 -6.67 13.63
CA PRO A 111 -10.38 -6.55 14.39
C PRO A 111 -11.35 -5.48 13.84
N CYS A 112 -10.90 -4.64 12.90
CA CYS A 112 -11.66 -3.48 12.44
C CYS A 112 -12.24 -3.72 11.05
N PRO A 113 -13.57 -3.93 10.89
CA PRO A 113 -14.17 -4.02 9.57
C PRO A 113 -14.00 -2.69 8.83
N TYR A 114 -13.56 -2.75 7.58
CA TYR A 114 -13.36 -1.57 6.73
C TYR A 114 -13.84 -1.83 5.31
N LEU A 115 -14.15 -0.74 4.60
CA LEU A 115 -14.62 -0.76 3.22
C LEU A 115 -13.82 0.24 2.40
N ILE A 116 -13.33 -0.21 1.25
CA ILE A 116 -12.79 0.67 0.22
C ILE A 116 -13.93 0.95 -0.76
N ALA A 117 -14.45 2.18 -0.73
CA ALA A 117 -15.55 2.57 -1.58
C ALA A 117 -15.10 2.63 -3.04
N GLN A 118 -15.75 1.84 -3.89
CA GLN A 118 -15.57 1.86 -5.34
C GLN A 118 -16.52 2.87 -5.98
N GLU A 119 -17.70 3.04 -5.39
CA GLU A 119 -18.71 4.01 -5.81
C GLU A 119 -19.25 4.74 -4.59
N VAL A 120 -19.44 6.05 -4.75
CA VAL A 120 -19.98 6.95 -3.73
C VAL A 120 -21.08 7.78 -4.38
N VAL A 121 -22.31 7.63 -3.86
CA VAL A 121 -23.46 8.41 -4.31
C VAL A 121 -24.04 9.18 -3.14
N THR A 122 -24.23 10.49 -3.32
CA THR A 122 -24.86 11.34 -2.33
C THR A 122 -26.31 11.58 -2.71
N VAL A 123 -27.24 11.21 -1.84
CA VAL A 123 -28.66 11.46 -2.00
C VAL A 123 -29.07 12.55 -1.02
N PRO A 124 -29.54 13.72 -1.50
CA PRO A 124 -30.05 14.76 -0.61
C PRO A 124 -31.28 14.22 0.14
N ASP A 125 -31.38 14.57 1.41
CA ASP A 125 -32.58 14.26 2.18
C ASP A 125 -33.56 15.42 2.05
N ASP A 126 -34.62 15.24 1.25
CA ASP A 126 -35.65 16.26 1.03
C ASP A 126 -36.37 16.65 2.34
N SER A 127 -36.31 15.80 3.36
CA SER A 127 -37.00 16.00 4.64
C SER A 127 -36.19 16.76 5.69
N SER A 128 -34.86 16.88 5.54
CA SER A 128 -34.02 17.56 6.52
C SER A 128 -32.98 18.48 5.89
N LEU A 129 -33.19 19.79 6.04
CA LEU A 129 -32.31 20.83 5.51
C LEU A 129 -30.88 20.65 6.05
N GLY A 130 -29.92 20.37 5.15
CA GLY A 130 -28.51 20.24 5.50
C GLY A 130 -28.03 18.84 5.86
N LYS A 131 -28.86 17.80 5.76
CA LYS A 131 -28.40 16.40 5.81
C LYS A 131 -28.44 15.77 4.43
N SER A 132 -27.50 14.86 4.18
CA SER A 132 -27.48 14.03 2.98
C SER A 132 -27.15 12.59 3.37
N THR A 133 -27.70 11.65 2.62
CA THR A 133 -27.41 10.23 2.78
C THR A 133 -26.29 9.85 1.83
N LEU A 134 -25.22 9.28 2.37
CA LEU A 134 -24.12 8.73 1.58
C LEU A 134 -24.38 7.24 1.32
N LEU A 135 -24.42 6.85 0.05
CA LEU A 135 -24.45 5.46 -0.39
C LEU A 135 -23.03 5.07 -0.79
N LEU A 136 -22.46 4.12 -0.06
CA LEU A 136 -21.13 3.57 -0.32
C LEU A 136 -21.27 2.17 -0.87
N THR A 137 -20.63 1.90 -1.99
CA THR A 137 -20.57 0.55 -2.59
C THR A 137 -19.10 0.14 -2.73
N GLY A 138 -18.79 -1.07 -2.32
CA GLY A 138 -17.44 -1.61 -2.37
C GLY A 138 -17.36 -2.95 -1.65
N TYR A 139 -16.13 -3.43 -1.47
CA TYR A 139 -15.87 -4.69 -0.79
C TYR A 139 -15.62 -4.46 0.69
N MET A 140 -16.23 -5.30 1.52
CA MET A 140 -15.96 -5.38 2.96
C MET A 140 -14.72 -6.25 3.20
N HIS A 141 -13.79 -5.74 4.01
CA HIS A 141 -12.58 -6.45 4.40
C HIS A 141 -12.59 -6.79 5.91
N ALA A 142 -11.78 -7.78 6.29
CA ALA A 142 -11.59 -8.32 7.64
C ALA A 142 -12.84 -8.99 8.26
N HIS A 143 -13.87 -8.23 8.63
CA HIS A 143 -15.05 -8.71 9.35
C HIS A 143 -16.34 -8.12 8.78
N SER A 144 -17.47 -8.75 9.10
CA SER A 144 -18.80 -8.25 8.73
C SER A 144 -19.13 -6.97 9.51
N LEU A 145 -19.68 -5.98 8.80
CA LEU A 145 -20.20 -4.75 9.41
C LEU A 145 -21.63 -4.97 9.93
N SER A 146 -21.96 -4.37 11.08
CA SER A 146 -23.31 -4.36 11.63
C SER A 146 -23.92 -2.95 11.58
N VAL A 147 -25.23 -2.86 11.32
CA VAL A 147 -25.98 -1.59 11.32
C VAL A 147 -25.98 -0.89 12.69
N ASN A 148 -25.70 -1.63 13.76
CA ASN A 148 -25.65 -1.07 15.12
C ASN A 148 -24.31 -0.40 15.43
N GLN A 149 -23.32 -0.52 14.54
CA GLN A 149 -22.00 0.07 14.72
C GLN A 149 -21.93 1.45 14.08
N LEU A 150 -21.12 2.33 14.68
CA LEU A 150 -20.76 3.60 14.07
C LEU A 150 -19.69 3.37 13.01
N VAL A 151 -19.77 4.10 11.91
CA VAL A 151 -18.83 4.06 10.79
C VAL A 151 -17.99 5.33 10.81
N HIS A 152 -16.67 5.16 10.88
CA HIS A 152 -15.74 6.27 10.70
C HIS A 152 -15.41 6.43 9.22
N VAL A 153 -15.67 7.62 8.68
CA VAL A 153 -15.27 8.02 7.34
C VAL A 153 -14.05 8.91 7.45
N SER A 154 -12.90 8.42 6.97
CA SER A 154 -11.63 9.14 7.03
C SER A 154 -11.75 10.53 6.41
N GLY A 155 -11.42 11.56 7.19
CA GLY A 155 -11.49 12.96 6.78
C GLY A 155 -12.86 13.64 6.94
N ALA A 156 -13.93 12.89 7.24
CA ALA A 156 -15.27 13.44 7.44
C ALA A 156 -15.80 13.26 8.87
N GLY A 157 -15.41 12.19 9.58
CA GLY A 157 -15.79 11.94 10.97
C GLY A 157 -16.53 10.62 11.18
N ILE A 158 -17.35 10.55 12.22
CA ILE A 158 -18.05 9.34 12.65
C ILE A 158 -19.56 9.50 12.41
N PHE A 159 -20.18 8.50 11.78
CA PHE A 159 -21.58 8.52 11.35
C PHE A 159 -22.30 7.21 11.73
N SER A 160 -23.62 7.26 11.86
CA SER A 160 -24.44 6.06 12.01
C SER A 160 -24.73 5.42 10.65
N CYS A 161 -24.76 4.09 10.58
CA CYS A 161 -25.09 3.33 9.37
C CYS A 161 -26.43 2.61 9.54
N PRO A 162 -27.56 3.25 9.22
CA PRO A 162 -28.89 2.68 9.48
C PRO A 162 -29.23 1.52 8.53
N LYS A 163 -28.49 1.34 7.43
CA LYS A 163 -28.84 0.38 6.37
C LYS A 163 -27.60 -0.22 5.72
N LEU A 164 -27.56 -1.55 5.69
CA LEU A 164 -26.59 -2.34 4.94
C LEU A 164 -27.33 -3.23 3.94
N LYS A 165 -26.75 -3.40 2.76
CA LYS A 165 -27.21 -4.32 1.73
C LYS A 165 -26.00 -5.16 1.29
N PHE A 166 -26.19 -6.47 1.20
CA PHE A 166 -25.22 -7.42 0.67
C PHE A 166 -25.67 -7.89 -0.71
#